data_AF-A0A4U7DAJ6-F1
#
_entry.id   AF-A0A4U7DAJ6-F1
#
_cell.length_a   1.000
_cell.length_b   1.000
_cell.length_c   1.000
_cell.angle_alpha   90.00
_cell.angle_beta   90.00
_cell.angle_gamma   90.00
#
_symmetry.space_group_name_H-M   'P 1'
#
loop_
_entity.id
_entity.type
_entity.pdbx_description
1 polymer ?
#
loop_
_entity_poly.entity_id
_entity_poly.type
_entity_poly.pdbx_seq_one_letter_code
_entity_poly.pdbx_strand_id
1 'polypeptide(L)' 'DDLMDEIVEARRASDIDERRERYESIIPTLLEDRVHLPSYSLRVSIGVRDYVNDFVAHPRSQYNPRVLSDYNNVWIDE' A
#
# COMPACT_ATOMS: atom_id res chain seq x y z
N ASP A 1 2.80 -18.24 19.61
CA ASP A 1 1.36 -18.48 19.46
C ASP A 1 0.56 -17.20 19.53
N ASP A 2 0.56 -16.48 20.65
CA ASP A 2 -0.32 -15.31 20.88
C ASP A 2 -0.33 -14.25 19.75
N LEU A 3 0.85 -13.78 19.33
CA LEU A 3 0.98 -12.74 18.28
C LEU A 3 0.38 -13.15 16.93
N MET A 4 0.53 -14.41 16.53
CA MET A 4 0.03 -14.89 15.23
C MET A 4 -1.48 -15.05 15.26
N ASP A 5 -2.04 -15.43 16.42
CA ASP A 5 -3.48 -15.50 16.63
C ASP A 5 -4.11 -14.10 16.61
N GLU A 6 -3.48 -13.11 17.24
CA GLU A 6 -3.92 -11.70 17.17
C GLU A 6 -3.96 -11.16 15.73
N ILE A 7 -2.95 -11.49 14.91
CA ILE A 7 -2.94 -11.12 13.48
C ILE A 7 -4.10 -11.79 12.73
N VAL A 8 -4.42 -13.05 13.03
CA VAL A 8 -5.54 -13.75 12.40
C VAL A 8 -6.87 -13.11 12.79
N GLU A 9 -7.04 -12.74 14.05
CA GLU A 9 -8.25 -12.04 14.50
C GLU A 9 -8.38 -10.64 13.90
N ALA A 10 -7.28 -9.90 13.78
CA ALA A 10 -7.27 -8.62 13.06
C ALA A 10 -7.72 -8.77 11.60
N ARG A 11 -7.36 -9.88 10.92
CA ARG A 11 -7.82 -10.17 9.55
C ARG A 11 -9.32 -10.51 9.47
N ARG A 12 -9.91 -11.02 10.55
CA ARG A 12 -11.32 -11.39 10.62
C ARG A 12 -12.23 -10.21 10.97
N ALA A 13 -11.68 -9.13 11.53
CA ALA A 13 -12.42 -7.90 11.79
C ALA A 13 -13.00 -7.32 10.48
N SER A 14 -14.33 -7.18 10.46
CA SER A 14 -15.09 -6.66 9.31
C SER A 14 -15.10 -5.13 9.29
N ASP A 15 -15.03 -4.50 10.46
CA ASP A 15 -14.96 -3.06 10.61
C ASP A 15 -13.53 -2.52 10.37
N ILE A 16 -13.42 -1.40 9.66
CA ILE A 16 -12.13 -0.84 9.25
C ILE A 16 -11.39 -0.18 10.43
N ASP A 17 -12.11 0.43 11.36
CA ASP A 17 -11.52 1.12 12.51
C ASP A 17 -11.11 0.09 13.56
N GLU A 18 -11.95 -0.92 13.81
CA GLU A 18 -11.60 -2.06 14.66
C GLU A 18 -10.36 -2.79 14.13
N ARG A 19 -10.32 -3.07 12.83
CA ARG A 19 -9.15 -3.71 12.21
C ARG A 19 -7.89 -2.85 12.35
N ARG A 20 -8.01 -1.52 12.23
CA ARG A 20 -6.88 -0.60 12.39
C ARG A 20 -6.34 -0.66 13.82
N GLU A 21 -7.21 -0.52 14.81
CA GLU A 21 -6.82 -0.54 16.23
C GLU A 21 -6.10 -1.84 16.59
N ARG A 22 -6.61 -2.99 16.13
CA ARG A 22 -5.97 -4.29 16.32
C ARG A 22 -4.57 -4.36 15.71
N TYR A 23 -4.36 -3.82 14.50
CA TYR A 23 -3.02 -3.80 13.91
C TYR A 23 -2.08 -2.85 14.65
N GLU A 24 -2.57 -1.68 15.05
CA GLU A 24 -1.79 -0.70 15.82
C GLU A 24 -1.33 -1.26 17.17
N SER A 25 -2.13 -2.09 17.83
CA SER A 25 -1.73 -2.75 19.09
C SER A 25 -0.68 -3.85 18.91
N ILE A 26 -0.66 -4.52 17.75
CA ILE A 26 0.26 -5.63 17.43
C ILE A 26 1.66 -5.12 17.04
N ILE A 27 1.74 -3.97 16.35
CA ILE A 27 2.99 -3.43 15.78
C ILE A 27 4.13 -3.28 16.81
N PRO A 28 3.91 -2.73 18.02
CA PRO A 28 4.96 -2.58 19.02
C PRO A 28 5.62 -3.92 19.38
N THR A 29 4.82 -4.95 19.67
CA THR A 29 5.31 -6.30 19.99
C THR A 29 6.14 -6.87 18.84
N LEU A 30 5.68 -6.68 17.59
CA LEU A 30 6.42 -7.11 16.39
C LEU A 30 7.79 -6.42 16.26
N LEU A 31 7.87 -5.13 16.62
CA LEU A 31 9.11 -4.34 16.57
C LEU A 31 10.06 -4.68 17.73
N GLU A 32 9.51 -4.96 18.92
CA GLU A 32 10.27 -5.29 20.13
C GLU A 32 10.90 -6.69 20.08
N ASP A 33 10.21 -7.66 19.47
CA ASP A 33 10.74 -9.01 19.24
C ASP A 33 11.90 -9.03 18.22
N ARG A 34 12.16 -7.89 17.56
CA ARG A 34 13.30 -7.64 16.63
C ARG A 34 13.49 -8.70 15.55
N VAL A 35 12.40 -9.31 15.08
CA VAL A 35 12.48 -10.34 14.03
C VAL A 35 13.03 -9.74 12.72
N HIS A 36 12.66 -8.50 12.40
CA HIS A 36 13.21 -7.71 11.29
C HIS A 36 13.22 -6.21 11.64
N LEU A 37 14.28 -5.48 11.25
CA LEU A 37 14.40 -4.03 11.42
C LEU A 37 14.03 -3.33 10.10
N PRO A 38 12.88 -2.64 10.02
CA PRO A 38 12.51 -1.85 8.84
C PRO A 38 13.51 -0.71 8.65
N SER A 39 14.14 -0.63 7.48
CA SER A 39 15.15 0.40 7.19
C SER A 39 14.55 1.65 6.54
N TYR A 40 13.72 1.46 5.51
CA TYR A 40 13.09 2.55 4.77
C TYR A 40 11.82 2.08 4.06
N SER A 41 10.97 3.05 3.70
CA SER A 41 9.90 2.88 2.72
C SER A 41 10.32 3.50 1.40
N LEU A 42 9.90 2.88 0.29
CA LEU A 42 10.16 3.43 -1.04
C LEU A 42 9.20 4.58 -1.30
N ARG A 43 9.75 5.74 -1.67
CA ARG A 43 8.98 6.86 -2.21
C ARG A 43 9.15 6.87 -3.72
N VAL A 44 8.04 6.75 -4.44
CA VAL A 44 8.04 6.75 -5.91
C VAL A 44 7.66 8.14 -6.40
N SER A 45 8.44 8.67 -7.34
CA SER A 45 8.14 9.91 -8.06
C SER A 45 8.00 9.56 -9.54
N ILE A 46 6.92 10.03 -10.16
CA ILE A 46 6.60 9.74 -11.56
C ILE A 46 6.49 11.06 -12.31
N GLY A 47 7.29 11.20 -13.37
CA GLY A 47 7.20 12.33 -14.29
C GLY A 47 6.12 12.08 -15.32
N VAL A 48 5.17 12.99 -15.43
CA VAL A 48 4.05 12.94 -16.40
C VAL A 48 4.15 14.19 -17.27
N ARG A 49 3.92 14.03 -18.58
CA ARG A 49 3.94 15.15 -19.53
C ARG A 49 2.59 15.87 -19.50
N ASP A 50 2.59 17.16 -19.80
CA ASP A 50 1.40 18.01 -19.67
C ASP A 50 0.24 17.62 -20.60
N TYR A 51 0.52 16.93 -21.72
CA TYR A 51 -0.49 16.42 -22.65
C TYR A 51 -1.06 15.05 -22.27
N VAL A 52 -0.65 14.48 -21.13
CA VAL A 52 -1.14 13.20 -20.61
C VAL A 52 -2.24 13.49 -19.59
N ASN A 53 -3.42 12.96 -19.87
CA ASN A 53 -4.61 13.22 -19.07
C ASN A 53 -4.97 12.03 -18.18
N ASP A 54 -5.58 12.34 -17.04
CA ASP A 54 -6.15 11.38 -16.07
C ASP A 54 -5.15 10.35 -15.51
N PHE A 55 -3.87 10.71 -15.46
CA PHE A 55 -2.87 9.89 -14.78
C PHE A 55 -3.04 9.96 -13.26
N VAL A 56 -3.24 8.81 -12.62
CA VAL A 56 -3.29 8.66 -11.16
C VAL A 56 -2.20 7.71 -10.69
N ALA A 57 -1.34 8.17 -9.77
CA ALA A 57 -0.31 7.33 -9.19
C ALA A 57 -0.93 6.25 -8.28
N HIS A 58 -0.83 4.98 -8.69
CA HIS A 58 -1.33 3.87 -7.89
C HIS A 58 -0.41 3.62 -6.67
N PRO A 59 -0.94 3.44 -5.45
CA PRO A 59 -0.14 3.28 -4.22
C PRO A 59 0.77 2.04 -4.20
N ARG A 60 0.54 1.08 -5.11
CA ARG A 60 1.40 -0.10 -5.32
C ARG A 60 2.28 -0.02 -6.58
N SER A 61 2.42 1.15 -7.21
CA SER A 61 3.23 1.31 -8.41
C SER A 61 4.72 1.30 -8.05
N GLN A 62 5.27 0.10 -7.88
CA GLN A 62 6.71 -0.11 -7.73
C GLN A 62 7.43 -0.22 -9.08
N TYR A 63 6.67 -0.49 -10.15
CA TYR A 63 7.16 -0.64 -11.51
C TYR A 63 6.40 0.30 -12.44
N ASN A 64 7.08 0.79 -13.49
CA ASN A 64 6.50 1.66 -14.51
C ASN A 64 5.31 0.95 -15.19
N PRO A 65 4.06 1.31 -14.86
CA PRO A 65 2.90 0.61 -15.38
C PRO A 65 2.70 0.95 -16.86
N ARG A 66 2.23 0.00 -17.66
CA ARG A 66 1.68 0.35 -18.99
C ARG A 66 0.38 1.11 -18.76
N VAL A 67 0.45 2.44 -18.84
CA VAL A 67 -0.69 3.33 -18.59
C VAL A 67 -1.50 3.66 -19.82
N LEU A 68 -0.88 3.79 -20.99
CA LEU A 68 -1.59 4.04 -22.25
C LEU A 68 -2.05 2.72 -22.88
N SER A 69 -3.35 2.46 -22.85
CA SER A 69 -3.98 1.29 -23.46
C SER A 69 -5.50 1.48 -23.56
N ASP A 70 -6.16 0.74 -24.44
CA ASP A 70 -7.62 0.83 -24.68
C ASP A 70 -8.51 0.45 -23.47
N TYR A 71 -7.91 -0.11 -22.41
CA TYR A 71 -8.61 -0.56 -21.20
C TYR A 71 -8.17 0.21 -19.94
N ASN A 72 -7.45 1.31 -20.10
CA ASN A 72 -7.00 2.17 -19.00
C ASN A 72 -7.62 3.57 -19.14
N ASN A 73 -7.66 4.32 -18.05
CA ASN A 73 -8.30 5.64 -18.00
C ASN A 73 -7.39 6.76 -18.52
N VAL A 74 -6.13 6.49 -18.88
CA VAL A 74 -5.17 7.50 -19.33
C VAL A 74 -5.27 7.70 -20.85
N TRP A 75 -5.32 8.96 -21.30
CA TRP A 75 -5.26 9.34 -22.72
C TRP A 75 -4.28 10.48 -22.97
N ILE A 76 -4.02 10.77 -24.25
CA ILE A 76 -3.20 11.91 -24.70
C ILE A 76 -4.05 12.87 -25.53
N ASP A 77 -3.70 14.15 -25.53
CA ASP A 77 -4.28 15.12 -26.46
C ASP A 77 -3.92 14.77 -27.92
N GLU A 78 -4.84 15.01 -28.86
CA GLU A 78 -4.60 14.91 -30.31
C GLU A 78 -3.71 16.04 -30.84
#